data_AF-A0A2M7W5P2-F1
#
_entry.id   AF-A0A2M7W5P2-F1
#
_cell.length_a   1.000
_cell.length_b   1.000
_cell.length_c   1.000
_cell.angle_alpha   90.00
_cell.angle_beta   90.00
_cell.angle_gamma   90.00
#
_symmetry.space_group_name_H-M   'P 1'
#
loop_
_entity.id
_entity.type
_entity.pdbx_description
1 polymer ?
#
loop_
_entity_poly.entity_id
_entity_poly.type
_entity_poly.pdbx_seq_one_letter_code
_entity_poly.pdbx_strand_id
1 'polypeptide(L)'
;MKFKYSKFSAQPSAAFPDLKEVWRPVVPVTICHNNQEYGYLALVDSGADSCIFHGYIGDLLGIRVREGKTAPLYGVTSGKGEVFYHQVELAIGGWKIKSKVGFSYDLKYPLGILGQYGFFEFFSIVFDLKKLVVDLRPKYL
;
A
#
# COMPACT_ATOMS: atom_id res chain seq x y z
N MET A 1 -10.55 3.26 12.80
CA MET A 1 -9.90 1.97 13.14
C MET A 1 -8.43 2.26 13.37
N LYS A 2 -7.83 1.67 14.41
CA LYS A 2 -6.47 2.01 14.84
C LYS A 2 -5.55 0.82 14.66
N PHE A 3 -4.41 1.02 14.02
CA PHE A 3 -3.34 0.02 13.85
C PHE A 3 -2.06 0.52 14.50
N LYS A 4 -1.26 -0.40 15.03
CA LYS A 4 0.06 -0.07 15.56
C LYS A 4 1.04 0.11 14.40
N TYR A 5 2.00 1.00 14.57
CA TYR A 5 3.14 1.08 13.66
C TYR A 5 3.95 -0.22 13.77
N SER A 6 4.56 -0.60 12.65
CA SER A 6 5.46 -1.74 12.56
C SER A 6 6.90 -1.27 12.63
N LYS A 7 7.72 -1.98 13.40
CA LYS A 7 9.15 -1.71 13.55
C LYS A 7 9.92 -2.39 12.43
N PHE A 8 10.84 -1.67 11.80
CA PHE A 8 11.75 -2.17 10.77
C PHE A 8 13.19 -1.86 11.18
N SER A 9 14.11 -2.75 10.82
CA SER A 9 15.54 -2.45 10.88
C SER A 9 15.87 -1.32 9.91
N ALA A 10 16.65 -0.36 10.38
CA ALA A 10 17.23 0.70 9.57
C ALA A 10 18.74 0.47 9.46
N GLN A 11 19.33 0.94 8.38
CA GLN A 11 20.79 0.98 8.24
C GLN A 11 21.27 2.32 8.79
N PRO A 12 22.08 2.34 9.86
CA PRO A 12 22.70 3.56 10.33
C PRO A 12 23.53 4.22 9.24
N SER A 13 23.61 5.55 9.29
CA SER A 13 24.47 6.33 8.41
C SER A 13 25.36 7.26 9.23
N ALA A 14 26.37 7.86 8.61
CA ALA A 14 27.19 8.87 9.29
C ALA A 14 26.35 10.04 9.85
N ALA A 15 25.25 10.39 9.17
CA ALA A 15 24.33 11.44 9.62
C ALA A 15 23.42 10.98 10.77
N PHE A 16 23.12 9.69 10.85
CA PHE A 16 22.25 9.09 11.88
C PHE A 16 22.86 7.77 12.38
N PRO A 17 23.96 7.83 13.15
CA PRO A 17 24.73 6.64 13.54
C PRO A 17 23.96 5.72 14.49
N ASP A 18 22.98 6.27 15.22
CA ASP A 18 22.17 5.52 16.18
C ASP A 18 20.82 5.06 15.61
N LEU A 19 20.48 5.41 14.37
CA LEU A 19 19.22 5.04 13.74
C LEU A 19 19.27 3.58 13.24
N LYS A 20 19.09 2.65 14.18
CA LYS A 20 19.07 1.20 13.91
C LYS A 20 17.67 0.66 13.63
N GLU A 21 16.65 1.43 13.98
CA GLU A 21 15.25 1.04 13.85
C GLU A 21 14.41 2.24 13.38
N VAL A 22 13.40 1.95 12.57
CA VAL A 22 12.38 2.92 12.15
C VAL A 22 10.99 2.33 12.30
N TRP A 23 10.04 3.18 12.67
CA TRP A 23 8.63 2.81 12.81
C TRP A 23 7.85 3.30 11.59
N ARG A 24 7.06 2.41 10.99
CA ARG A 24 6.29 2.72 9.78
C ARG A 24 4.80 2.40 9.95
N PRO A 25 3.89 3.21 9.41
CA PRO A 25 2.45 2.97 9.47
C PRO A 25 2.05 1.89 8.46
N VAL A 26 2.23 0.62 8.83
CA VAL A 26 1.89 -0.53 7.98
C VAL A 26 0.60 -1.17 8.49
N VAL A 27 -0.33 -1.42 7.58
CA VAL A 27 -1.65 -1.99 7.89
C VAL A 27 -1.89 -3.27 7.10
N PRO A 28 -2.59 -4.26 7.68
CA PRO A 28 -3.06 -5.41 6.92
C PRO A 28 -4.21 -4.99 6.00
N VAL A 29 -4.12 -5.40 4.74
CA VAL A 29 -5.18 -5.26 3.73
C VAL A 29 -5.41 -6.62 3.08
N THR A 30 -6.66 -6.90 2.71
CA THR A 30 -6.97 -8.03 1.83
C THR A 30 -7.43 -7.47 0.50
N ILE A 31 -6.80 -7.93 -0.59
CA ILE A 31 -7.19 -7.58 -1.95
C ILE A 31 -8.12 -8.68 -2.44
N CYS A 32 -9.34 -8.31 -2.81
CA CYS A 32 -10.37 -9.22 -3.28
C CYS A 32 -10.68 -8.96 -4.76
N HIS A 33 -10.74 -10.03 -5.55
CA HIS A 33 -11.14 -9.98 -6.96
C HIS A 33 -11.93 -11.24 -7.31
N ASN A 34 -13.16 -11.06 -7.77
CA ASN A 34 -14.13 -12.15 -7.96
C ASN A 34 -14.27 -13.00 -6.68
N ASN A 35 -14.00 -14.31 -6.76
CA ASN A 35 -14.09 -15.25 -5.64
C ASN A 35 -12.71 -15.53 -4.98
N GLN A 36 -11.70 -14.71 -5.27
CA GLN A 36 -10.35 -14.87 -4.74
C GLN A 36 -9.97 -13.68 -3.87
N GLU A 37 -9.18 -13.97 -2.83
CA GLU A 37 -8.67 -12.96 -1.90
C GLU A 37 -7.23 -13.25 -1.52
N TYR A 38 -6.47 -12.19 -1.27
CA TYR A 38 -5.07 -12.29 -0.87
C TYR A 38 -4.76 -11.27 0.23
N GLY A 39 -4.36 -11.76 1.40
CA GLY A 39 -3.94 -10.95 2.53
C GLY A 39 -2.52 -10.41 2.35
N TYR A 40 -2.32 -9.13 2.59
CA TYR A 40 -1.05 -8.45 2.36
C TYR A 40 -0.81 -7.32 3.36
N LEU A 41 0.45 -6.93 3.53
CA LEU A 41 0.83 -5.78 4.34
C LEU A 41 1.12 -4.59 3.42
N ALA A 42 0.58 -3.42 3.77
CA ALA A 42 0.76 -2.22 2.98
C ALA A 42 1.14 -1.02 3.85
N LEU A 43 2.09 -0.23 3.36
CA LEU A 43 2.50 1.05 3.92
C LEU A 43 1.43 2.11 3.59
N VAL A 44 0.99 2.85 4.60
CA VAL A 44 0.13 4.02 4.41
C VAL A 44 1.00 5.23 4.11
N ASP A 45 0.95 5.74 2.89
CA ASP A 45 1.91 6.73 2.39
C ASP A 45 1.22 7.89 1.67
N SER A 46 1.18 9.05 2.32
CA SER A 46 0.63 10.27 1.72
C SER A 46 1.45 10.80 0.55
N GLY A 47 2.72 10.39 0.44
CA GLY A 47 3.61 10.76 -0.66
C GLY A 47 3.40 9.94 -1.94
N ALA A 48 2.55 8.92 -1.89
CA ALA A 48 2.17 8.14 -3.07
C ALA A 48 0.83 8.64 -3.64
N ASP A 49 0.81 8.93 -4.94
CA ASP A 49 -0.40 9.38 -5.62
C ASP A 49 -1.47 8.29 -5.66
N SER A 50 -1.10 7.03 -5.89
CA SER A 50 -2.03 5.91 -6.04
C SER A 50 -1.64 4.71 -5.20
N CYS A 51 -2.59 3.79 -5.00
CA CYS A 51 -2.30 2.50 -4.38
C CYS A 51 -1.56 1.57 -5.35
N ILE A 52 -0.50 0.91 -4.88
CA ILE A 52 0.33 0.03 -5.71
C ILE A 52 0.65 -1.26 -4.94
N PHE A 53 0.44 -2.40 -5.60
CA PHE A 53 0.75 -3.73 -5.11
C PHE A 53 1.68 -4.47 -6.07
N HIS A 54 2.28 -5.56 -5.60
CA HIS A 54 3.15 -6.38 -6.43
C HIS A 54 2.34 -7.12 -7.51
N GLY A 55 2.83 -7.15 -8.75
CA GLY A 55 2.17 -7.77 -9.91
C GLY A 55 1.74 -9.21 -9.68
N TYR A 56 2.61 -10.03 -9.09
CA TYR A 56 2.31 -11.42 -8.70
C TYR A 56 1.07 -11.58 -7.82
N ILE A 57 0.68 -10.58 -7.01
CA ILE A 57 -0.56 -10.66 -6.24
C ILE A 57 -1.77 -10.60 -7.18
N GLY A 58 -1.72 -9.77 -8.21
CA GLY A 58 -2.75 -9.75 -9.24
C GLY A 58 -2.85 -11.09 -9.97
N ASP A 59 -1.71 -11.72 -10.28
CA ASP A 59 -1.70 -13.04 -10.92
C ASP A 59 -2.35 -14.11 -10.02
N LEU A 60 -2.05 -14.11 -8.72
CA LEU A 60 -2.66 -15.00 -7.74
C LEU A 60 -4.17 -14.80 -7.58
N LEU A 61 -4.65 -13.60 -7.86
CA LEU A 61 -6.07 -13.21 -7.85
C LEU A 61 -6.77 -13.42 -9.21
N GLY A 62 -6.10 -14.06 -10.16
CA GLY A 62 -6.63 -14.32 -11.51
C GLY A 62 -6.83 -13.06 -12.34
N ILE A 63 -6.20 -11.93 -11.96
CA ILE A 63 -6.23 -10.69 -12.72
C ILE A 63 -5.24 -10.83 -13.88
N ARG A 64 -5.68 -10.51 -15.10
CA ARG A 64 -4.78 -10.35 -16.23
C ARG A 64 -4.05 -9.02 -16.12
N VAL A 65 -3.06 -8.96 -15.24
CA VAL A 65 -2.40 -7.71 -14.82
C VAL A 65 -1.97 -6.85 -16.01
N ARG A 66 -1.32 -7.46 -17.01
CA ARG A 66 -0.79 -6.75 -18.19
C ARG A 66 -1.86 -6.18 -19.14
N GLU A 67 -3.13 -6.54 -18.98
CA GLU A 67 -4.25 -5.96 -19.75
C GLU A 67 -4.80 -4.67 -19.11
N GLY A 68 -4.27 -4.25 -17.96
CA GLY A 68 -4.68 -3.02 -17.28
C GLY A 68 -4.20 -1.75 -18.00
N LYS A 69 -4.86 -0.61 -17.71
CA LYS A 69 -4.37 0.70 -18.18
C LYS A 69 -3.04 1.01 -17.50
N THR A 70 -2.05 1.47 -18.27
CA THR A 70 -0.69 1.67 -17.76
C THR A 70 -0.40 3.11 -17.39
N ALA A 71 0.53 3.29 -16.44
CA ALA A 71 1.21 4.54 -16.19
C ALA A 71 2.68 4.25 -15.81
N PRO A 72 3.59 5.21 -15.97
CA PRO A 72 4.95 5.07 -15.46
C PRO A 72 4.96 5.04 -13.93
N LEU A 73 5.89 4.26 -13.38
CA LEU A 73 6.17 4.16 -11.94
C LEU A 73 7.52 4.80 -11.62
N TYR A 74 7.53 5.69 -10.63
CA TYR A 74 8.70 6.41 -10.16
C TYR A 74 8.88 6.27 -8.63
N GLY A 75 10.10 6.48 -8.13
CA GLY A 75 10.42 6.56 -6.70
C GLY A 75 10.52 5.22 -5.96
N VAL A 76 9.82 4.18 -6.41
CA VAL A 76 9.80 2.83 -5.77
C VAL A 76 10.37 1.73 -6.67
N THR A 77 11.14 2.14 -7.67
CA THR A 77 11.78 1.34 -8.70
C THR A 77 13.26 1.69 -8.80
N SER A 78 14.09 0.81 -9.35
CA SER A 78 15.51 1.09 -9.64
C SER A 78 15.72 1.75 -11.02
N GLY A 79 14.65 2.21 -11.67
CA GLY A 79 14.64 2.69 -13.05
C GLY A 79 13.23 3.02 -13.53
N LYS A 80 13.02 3.03 -14.86
CA LYS A 80 11.66 3.13 -15.41
C LYS A 80 10.88 1.87 -15.03
N GLY A 81 9.81 2.01 -14.25
CA GLY A 81 8.87 0.94 -14.00
C GLY A 81 7.52 1.24 -14.65
N GLU A 82 6.69 0.21 -14.74
CA GLU A 82 5.32 0.31 -15.22
C GLU A 82 4.33 -0.20 -14.18
N VAL A 83 3.18 0.44 -14.08
CA VAL A 83 2.07 0.02 -13.23
C VAL A 83 0.82 -0.18 -14.08
N PHE A 84 0.11 -1.29 -13.82
CA PHE A 84 -1.13 -1.66 -14.51
C PHE A 84 -2.31 -1.51 -13.56
N TYR A 85 -3.28 -0.67 -13.91
CA TYR A 85 -4.40 -0.37 -13.01
C TYR A 85 -5.62 -1.24 -13.28
N HIS A 86 -6.19 -1.78 -12.20
CA HIS A 86 -7.38 -2.63 -12.20
C HIS A 86 -8.34 -2.21 -11.09
N GLN A 87 -9.62 -2.54 -11.27
CA GLN A 87 -10.63 -2.39 -10.21
C GLN A 87 -10.64 -3.64 -9.34
N VAL A 88 -10.54 -3.46 -8.03
CA VAL A 88 -10.59 -4.52 -7.03
C VAL A 88 -11.43 -4.07 -5.84
N GLU A 89 -11.73 -4.98 -4.92
CA GLU A 89 -12.21 -4.61 -3.58
C GLU A 89 -11.06 -4.71 -2.59
N LEU A 90 -10.82 -3.65 -1.80
CA LEU A 90 -9.89 -3.70 -0.67
C LEU A 90 -10.70 -3.88 0.61
N ALA A 91 -10.34 -4.90 1.39
CA ALA A 91 -10.87 -5.11 2.73
C ALA A 91 -9.82 -4.71 3.78
N ILE A 92 -10.21 -3.86 4.74
CA ILE A 92 -9.36 -3.41 5.83
C ILE A 92 -10.19 -3.11 7.09
N GLY A 93 -9.81 -3.70 8.22
CA GLY A 93 -10.44 -3.45 9.52
C GLY A 93 -11.97 -3.54 9.52
N GLY A 94 -12.52 -4.51 8.79
CA GLY A 94 -13.97 -4.74 8.66
C GLY A 94 -14.67 -3.90 7.58
N TRP A 95 -13.97 -3.01 6.89
CA TRP A 95 -14.49 -2.20 5.79
C TRP A 95 -14.08 -2.78 4.45
N LYS A 96 -14.97 -2.67 3.46
CA LYS A 96 -14.73 -3.05 2.08
C LYS A 96 -14.94 -1.84 1.19
N ILE A 97 -13.97 -1.54 0.33
CA ILE A 97 -14.03 -0.42 -0.61
C ILE A 97 -13.72 -0.91 -2.02
N LYS A 98 -14.55 -0.52 -2.99
CA LYS A 98 -14.21 -0.71 -4.41
C LYS A 98 -13.17 0.34 -4.80
N SER A 99 -12.03 -0.11 -5.28
CA SER A 99 -10.87 0.74 -5.48
C SER A 99 -10.15 0.40 -6.77
N LYS A 100 -9.67 1.44 -7.44
CA LYS A 100 -8.75 1.31 -8.56
C LYS A 100 -7.33 1.32 -8.02
N VAL A 101 -6.62 0.20 -8.19
CA VAL A 101 -5.26 0.01 -7.66
C VAL A 101 -4.32 -0.39 -8.77
N GLY A 102 -3.05 -0.06 -8.60
CA GLY A 102 -1.97 -0.43 -9.48
C GLY A 102 -1.34 -1.76 -9.09
N PHE A 103 -0.96 -2.56 -10.09
CA PHE A 103 -0.13 -3.74 -9.95
C PHE A 103 1.14 -3.55 -10.76
N SER A 104 2.31 -3.75 -10.15
CA SER A 104 3.59 -3.60 -10.83
C SER A 104 4.52 -4.76 -10.51
N TYR A 105 5.13 -5.34 -11.55
CA TYR A 105 6.22 -6.32 -11.41
C TYR A 105 7.57 -5.65 -11.10
N ASP A 106 7.64 -4.32 -11.24
CA ASP A 106 8.85 -3.52 -11.00
C ASP A 106 8.91 -2.96 -9.58
N LEU A 107 7.86 -3.14 -8.78
CA LEU A 107 7.81 -2.71 -7.38
C LEU A 107 8.87 -3.46 -6.57
N LYS A 108 9.94 -2.77 -6.18
CA LYS A 108 11.02 -3.36 -5.37
C LYS A 108 10.75 -3.32 -3.87
N TYR A 109 9.70 -2.61 -3.46
CA TYR A 109 9.30 -2.53 -2.06
C TYR A 109 8.51 -3.78 -1.65
N PRO A 110 8.83 -4.45 -0.53
CA PRO A 110 8.21 -5.71 -0.15
C PRO A 110 6.80 -5.56 0.42
N LEU A 111 6.31 -4.33 0.59
CA LEU A 111 4.96 -4.04 1.06
C LEU A 111 4.16 -3.42 -0.08
N GLY A 112 2.84 -3.51 0.01
CA GLY A 112 1.95 -2.65 -0.77
C GLY A 112 2.12 -1.19 -0.36
N ILE A 113 1.63 -0.29 -1.19
CA ILE A 113 1.59 1.14 -0.91
C ILE A 113 0.13 1.58 -1.03
N LEU A 114 -0.36 2.24 0.01
CA LEU A 114 -1.68 2.85 0.04
C LEU A 114 -1.48 4.35 -0.11
N GLY A 115 -1.85 4.87 -1.28
CA GLY A 115 -1.69 6.26 -1.67
C GLY A 115 -2.99 7.04 -1.65
N GLN A 116 -2.94 8.25 -2.23
CA GLN A 116 -4.06 9.18 -2.21
C GLN A 116 -5.29 8.62 -2.94
N TYR A 117 -5.12 8.31 -4.23
CA TYR A 117 -6.12 7.67 -5.08
C TYR A 117 -6.21 6.16 -4.80
N GLY A 118 -7.44 5.69 -4.60
CA GLY A 118 -7.75 4.30 -4.28
C GLY A 118 -7.71 3.95 -2.79
N PHE A 119 -7.28 4.86 -1.90
CA PHE A 119 -7.36 4.62 -0.45
C PHE A 119 -7.68 5.85 0.37
N PHE A 120 -6.88 6.93 0.30
CA PHE A 120 -7.11 8.12 1.15
C PHE A 120 -8.41 8.84 0.78
N GLU A 121 -8.91 8.66 -0.44
CA GLU A 121 -10.25 9.10 -0.85
C GLU A 121 -11.34 8.56 0.09
N PHE A 122 -11.18 7.34 0.60
CA PHE A 122 -12.15 6.64 1.44
C PHE A 122 -11.91 6.82 2.94
N PHE A 123 -10.71 7.23 3.35
CA PHE A 123 -10.35 7.34 4.76
C PHE A 123 -9.69 8.68 5.09
N SER A 124 -10.07 9.28 6.22
CA SER A 124 -9.27 10.29 6.88
C SER A 124 -8.21 9.61 7.73
N ILE A 125 -6.94 9.96 7.54
CA ILE A 125 -5.80 9.23 8.10
C ILE A 125 -5.08 10.11 9.11
N VAL A 126 -4.87 9.58 10.31
CA VAL A 126 -4.11 10.25 11.36
C VAL A 126 -2.89 9.41 11.73
N PHE A 127 -1.71 9.98 11.51
CA PHE A 127 -0.42 9.43 11.90
C PHE A 127 -0.03 9.97 13.28
N ASP A 128 -0.06 9.14 14.33
CA ASP A 128 0.39 9.49 15.67
C ASP A 128 1.67 8.71 16.00
N LEU A 129 2.82 9.26 15.58
CA LEU A 129 4.12 8.64 15.80
C LEU A 129 4.47 8.50 17.29
N LYS A 130 4.09 9.49 18.12
CA LYS A 130 4.35 9.44 19.57
C LYS A 130 3.64 8.26 20.23
N LYS A 131 2.42 7.94 19.78
CA LYS A 131 1.67 6.76 20.25
C LYS A 131 1.93 5.51 19.41
N LEU A 132 2.72 5.59 18.34
CA LEU A 132 2.94 4.51 17.37
C LEU A 132 1.61 3.95 16.83
N VAL A 133 0.66 4.83 16.49
CA VAL A 133 -0.66 4.45 16.00
C VAL A 133 -0.99 5.19 14.70
N VAL A 134 -1.46 4.44 13.70
CA VAL A 134 -2.16 4.99 12.53
C VAL A 134 -3.67 4.76 12.70
N ASP A 135 -4.45 5.83 12.66
CA ASP A 135 -5.91 5.80 12.79
C ASP A 135 -6.55 6.12 11.44
N LEU A 136 -7.23 5.11 10.87
CA LEU A 136 -7.97 5.23 9.62
C LEU A 136 -9.45 5.45 9.94
N ARG A 137 -10.00 6.59 9.57
CA ARG A 137 -11.38 6.94 9.84
C ARG A 137 -12.15 6.89 8.52
N PRO A 138 -13.08 5.93 8.33
CA PRO A 138 -13.92 5.90 7.15
C PRO A 138 -14.58 7.25 6.95
N LYS A 139 -14.46 7.82 5.75
CA LYS A 139 -15.29 8.94 5.33
C LYS A 139 -16.66 8.33 5.01
N TYR A 140 -17.74 8.91 5.52
CA TYR A 140 -19.08 8.48 5.16
C TYR A 140 -19.17 8.49 3.62
N LEU A 141 -19.43 7.33 3.03
CA LEU A 141 -19.78 7.18 1.61
C LEU A 141 -21.26 7.51 1.44
#